data_AF-A0A1B6GEQ4-F1
#
_entry.id   AF-A0A1B6GEQ4-F1
#
_cell.length_a   1.000
_cell.length_b   1.000
_cell.length_c   1.000
_cell.angle_alpha   90.00
_cell.angle_beta   90.00
_cell.angle_gamma   90.00
#
_symmetry.space_group_name_H-M   'P 1'
#
loop_
_entity.id
_entity.type
_entity.pdbx_description
1 polymer ?
#
loop_
_entity_poly.entity_id
_entity_poly.type
_entity_poly.pdbx_seq_one_letter_code
_entity_poly.pdbx_strand_id
1 'polypeptide(L)'
;IRLNQLHLTKFRIRFPYTGSTRVVRKAWKDGKIDEKWKESVWYQKVEAKKRRAELTDFDRFRLRYARRMRNKIRSRVFFKLRATKGGRPKGDKKAKAVKKVKKTATPKKK
;
A
#
# COMPACT_ATOMS: atom_id res chain seq x y z
N ILE A 1 -11.24 -25.42 21.03
CA ILE A 1 -10.77 -24.80 19.76
C ILE A 1 -10.07 -25.88 18.94
N ARG A 2 -10.37 -26.02 17.65
CA ARG A 2 -9.66 -26.97 16.77
C ARG A 2 -8.41 -26.30 16.21
N LEU A 3 -7.30 -27.04 16.08
CA LEU A 3 -6.04 -26.49 15.56
C LEU A 3 -6.18 -25.90 14.15
N ASN A 4 -7.06 -26.46 13.33
CA ASN A 4 -7.33 -25.97 11.97
C ASN A 4 -7.95 -24.56 11.91
N GLN A 5 -8.53 -24.08 13.02
CA GLN A 5 -9.13 -22.74 13.13
C GLN A 5 -8.12 -21.69 13.61
N LEU A 6 -6.90 -22.11 13.96
CA LEU A 6 -5.85 -21.24 14.49
C LEU A 6 -4.69 -21.13 13.49
N HIS A 7 -4.11 -19.93 13.44
CA HIS A 7 -2.86 -19.70 12.74
C HIS A 7 -1.80 -19.35 13.77
N LEU A 8 -0.72 -20.14 13.80
CA LEU A 8 0.40 -19.90 14.70
C LEU A 8 1.11 -18.60 14.32
N THR A 9 1.44 -17.80 15.32
CA THR A 9 2.25 -16.59 15.16
C THR A 9 3.70 -16.87 15.56
N LYS A 10 4.62 -15.97 15.22
CA LYS A 10 6.04 -16.11 15.59
C LYS A 10 6.34 -15.90 17.08
N PHE A 11 5.36 -15.47 17.88
CA PHE A 11 5.57 -15.11 19.28
C PHE A 11 5.52 -16.36 20.16
N ARG A 12 6.57 -16.54 20.98
CA ARG A 12 6.66 -17.65 21.93
C ARG A 12 6.91 -17.11 23.33
N ILE A 13 6.13 -17.60 24.30
CA ILE A 13 6.34 -17.37 25.73
C ILE A 13 6.53 -18.72 26.39
N ARG A 14 7.49 -18.82 27.31
CA ARG A 14 7.69 -20.04 28.10
C ARG A 14 6.93 -19.92 29.41
N PHE A 15 5.98 -20.83 29.63
CA PHE A 15 5.19 -20.96 30.85
C PHE A 15 4.89 -22.46 31.07
N PRO A 16 4.54 -22.90 32.29
CA PRO A 16 4.21 -24.31 32.53
C PRO A 16 2.97 -24.73 31.72
N TYR A 17 3.02 -25.91 31.07
CA TYR A 17 1.98 -26.38 30.14
C TYR A 17 0.57 -26.42 30.75
N THR A 18 0.46 -26.74 32.05
CA THR A 18 -0.80 -26.79 32.82
C THR A 18 -1.03 -25.53 33.67
N GLY A 19 -0.36 -24.42 33.36
CA GLY A 19 -0.45 -23.19 34.12
C GLY A 19 -1.86 -22.59 34.16
N SER A 20 -2.29 -22.14 35.34
CA SER A 20 -3.54 -21.37 35.50
C SER A 20 -3.54 -20.08 34.67
N THR A 21 -4.72 -19.60 34.30
CA THR A 21 -4.95 -18.30 33.63
C THR A 21 -4.18 -17.15 34.29
N ARG A 22 -4.01 -17.19 35.63
CA ARG A 22 -3.22 -16.18 36.37
C ARG A 22 -1.75 -16.19 35.96
N VAL A 23 -1.14 -17.37 35.84
CA VAL A 23 0.27 -17.55 35.44
C VAL A 23 0.46 -17.15 33.99
N VAL A 24 -0.45 -17.58 33.10
CA VAL A 24 -0.42 -17.20 31.67
C VAL A 24 -0.52 -15.68 31.50
N ARG A 25 -1.45 -15.03 32.22
CA ARG A 25 -1.61 -13.56 32.16
C ARG A 25 -0.36 -12.83 32.66
N LYS A 26 0.28 -13.33 33.71
CA LYS A 26 1.55 -12.77 34.21
C LYS A 26 2.63 -12.88 33.13
N ALA A 27 2.86 -14.08 32.59
CA ALA A 27 3.85 -14.30 31.54
C ALA A 27 3.54 -13.50 30.24
N TRP A 28 2.26 -13.28 29.93
CA TRP A 28 1.82 -12.45 28.80
C TRP A 28 2.20 -10.99 28.97
N LYS A 29 1.97 -10.43 30.17
CA LYS A 29 2.34 -9.06 30.52
C LYS A 29 3.86 -8.89 30.56
N ASP A 30 4.56 -9.80 31.22
CA ASP A 30 6.04 -9.80 31.31
C ASP A 30 6.68 -9.89 29.91
N GLY A 31 6.08 -10.69 29.03
CA GLY A 31 6.51 -10.85 27.64
C GLY A 31 6.19 -9.66 26.72
N LYS A 32 5.37 -8.71 27.18
CA LYS A 32 4.85 -7.56 26.41
C LYS A 32 4.33 -7.96 25.03
N ILE A 33 3.60 -9.08 24.95
CA ILE A 33 3.14 -9.61 23.67
C ILE A 33 2.13 -8.69 23.00
N ASP A 34 1.30 -7.97 23.75
CA ASP A 34 0.32 -7.05 23.15
C ASP A 34 1.00 -5.92 22.36
N GLU A 35 2.12 -5.40 22.88
CA GLU A 35 2.91 -4.36 22.20
C GLU A 35 3.57 -4.94 20.95
N LYS A 36 4.26 -6.08 21.09
CA LYS A 36 4.91 -6.78 19.97
C LYS A 36 3.90 -7.22 18.89
N TRP A 37 2.69 -7.57 19.30
CA TRP A 37 1.61 -7.91 18.39
C TRP A 37 1.15 -6.66 17.63
N LYS A 38 0.93 -5.52 18.31
CA LYS A 38 0.55 -4.25 17.68
C LYS A 38 1.60 -3.74 16.67
N GLU A 39 2.88 -3.92 16.98
CA GLU A 39 3.98 -3.55 16.07
C GLU A 39 4.09 -4.47 14.85
N SER A 40 3.56 -5.70 14.94
CA SER A 40 3.64 -6.67 13.86
C SER A 40 2.94 -6.19 12.58
N VAL A 41 3.59 -6.38 11.44
CA VAL A 41 3.00 -6.14 10.10
C VAL A 41 1.68 -6.91 9.92
N TRP A 42 1.55 -8.08 10.55
CA TRP A 42 0.30 -8.84 10.50
C TRP A 42 -0.84 -8.08 11.18
N TYR A 43 -0.63 -7.60 12.40
CA TYR A 43 -1.63 -6.78 13.09
C TYR A 43 -1.97 -5.53 12.29
N GLN A 44 -0.96 -4.80 11.79
CA GLN A 44 -1.19 -3.61 10.97
C GLN A 44 -2.04 -3.92 9.73
N LYS A 45 -1.86 -5.07 9.08
CA LYS A 45 -2.68 -5.51 7.95
C LYS A 45 -4.12 -5.81 8.36
N VAL A 46 -4.32 -6.50 9.49
CA VAL A 46 -5.66 -6.81 10.02
C VAL A 46 -6.39 -5.53 10.42
N GLU A 47 -5.71 -4.63 11.12
CA GLU A 47 -6.23 -3.33 11.53
C GLU A 47 -6.56 -2.46 10.30
N ALA A 48 -5.69 -2.43 9.29
CA ALA A 48 -5.97 -1.72 8.04
C ALA A 48 -7.18 -2.33 7.30
N LYS A 49 -7.39 -3.64 7.36
CA LYS A 49 -8.58 -4.29 6.79
C LYS A 49 -9.84 -3.89 7.56
N LYS A 50 -9.77 -3.86 8.89
CA LYS A 50 -10.86 -3.39 9.76
C LYS A 50 -11.25 -1.94 9.45
N ARG A 51 -10.29 -1.02 9.44
CA ARG A 51 -10.51 0.40 9.09
C ARG A 51 -11.10 0.59 7.69
N ARG A 52 -10.75 -0.26 6.71
CA ARG A 52 -11.34 -0.20 5.37
C ARG A 52 -12.80 -0.67 5.34
N ALA A 53 -13.14 -1.66 6.17
CA ALA A 53 -14.51 -2.14 6.29
C ALA A 53 -15.42 -1.11 6.98
N GLU A 54 -14.88 -0.38 7.97
CA GLU A 54 -15.57 0.69 8.70
C GLU A 54 -15.70 2.01 7.92
N LEU A 55 -15.08 2.11 6.74
CA LEU A 55 -15.00 3.36 5.98
C LEU A 55 -16.36 3.76 5.39
N THR A 56 -16.89 4.91 5.82
CA THR A 56 -18.13 5.50 5.28
C THR A 56 -17.95 6.06 3.87
N ASP A 57 -19.05 6.31 3.17
CA ASP A 57 -19.01 6.82 1.79
C ASP A 57 -18.27 8.17 1.66
N PHE A 58 -18.53 9.06 2.60
CA PHE A 58 -17.86 10.35 2.63
C PHE A 58 -16.34 10.23 2.86
N ASP A 59 -15.91 9.30 3.71
CA ASP A 59 -14.50 9.01 3.92
C ASP A 59 -13.83 8.41 2.68
N ARG A 60 -14.57 7.62 1.88
CA ARG A 60 -14.10 7.14 0.56
C ARG A 60 -13.85 8.29 -0.40
N PHE A 61 -14.75 9.28 -0.43
CA PHE A 61 -14.57 10.49 -1.25
C PHE A 61 -13.30 11.26 -0.84
N ARG A 62 -13.12 11.52 0.46
CA ARG A 62 -11.93 12.18 1.02
C ARG A 62 -10.65 11.43 0.67
N LEU A 63 -10.65 10.10 0.87
CA LEU A 63 -9.52 9.22 0.55
C LEU A 63 -9.18 9.26 -0.95
N ARG A 64 -10.20 9.24 -1.83
CA ARG A 64 -10.01 9.35 -3.28
C ARG A 64 -9.31 10.65 -3.66
N TYR A 65 -9.77 11.77 -3.09
CA TYR A 65 -9.20 13.09 -3.37
C TYR A 65 -7.75 13.19 -2.87
N ALA A 66 -7.48 12.77 -1.63
CA ALA A 66 -6.13 12.76 -1.06
C ALA A 66 -5.16 11.87 -1.87
N ARG A 67 -5.62 10.69 -2.31
CA ARG A 67 -4.84 9.79 -3.18
C ARG A 67 -4.52 10.44 -4.52
N ARG A 68 -5.47 11.15 -5.14
CA ARG A 68 -5.25 11.86 -6.40
C ARG A 68 -4.15 12.91 -6.28
N MET A 69 -4.19 13.73 -5.22
CA MET A 69 -3.18 14.78 -4.96
C MET A 69 -1.80 14.18 -4.71
N ARG A 70 -1.70 13.17 -3.84
CA ARG A 70 -0.45 12.43 -3.58
C ARG A 70 0.12 11.83 -4.87
N ASN A 71 -0.71 11.19 -5.69
CA ASN A 71 -0.29 10.57 -6.93
C ASN A 71 0.23 11.58 -7.95
N LYS A 72 -0.37 12.78 -8.04
CA LYS A 72 0.10 13.86 -8.92
C LYS A 72 1.54 14.26 -8.58
N ILE A 73 1.84 14.43 -7.30
CA ILE A 73 3.19 14.77 -6.82
C ILE A 73 4.14 13.60 -7.04
N ARG A 74 3.76 12.40 -6.60
CA ARG A 74 4.55 11.18 -6.75
C ARG A 74 4.96 10.92 -8.20
N SER A 75 4.00 10.99 -9.13
CA SER A 75 4.26 10.74 -10.55
C SER A 75 5.22 11.78 -11.13
N ARG A 76 5.06 13.07 -10.80
CA ARG A 76 6.00 14.12 -11.23
C ARG A 76 7.43 13.84 -10.78
N VAL A 77 7.62 13.53 -9.50
CA VAL A 77 8.95 13.21 -8.94
C VAL A 77 9.50 11.92 -9.54
N PHE A 78 8.68 10.88 -9.65
CA PHE A 78 9.08 9.60 -10.25
C PHE A 78 9.57 9.76 -11.69
N PHE A 79 8.85 10.51 -12.53
CA PHE A 79 9.28 10.73 -13.91
C PHE A 79 10.56 11.57 -14.01
N LYS A 80 10.76 12.55 -13.11
CA LYS A 80 12.03 13.28 -13.00
C LYS A 80 13.19 12.35 -12.64
N LEU A 81 13.04 11.56 -11.57
CA LEU A 81 14.07 10.60 -11.12
C LEU A 81 14.36 9.52 -12.16
N ARG A 82 13.35 9.08 -12.91
CA ARG A 82 13.52 8.10 -13.98
C ARG A 82 14.29 8.69 -15.17
N ALA A 83 14.01 9.94 -15.52
CA ALA A 83 14.73 10.65 -16.57
C ALA A 83 16.21 10.89 -16.21
N THR A 84 16.50 11.19 -14.94
CA THR A 84 17.87 11.40 -14.46
C THR A 84 18.66 10.10 -14.30
N LYS A 85 18.04 8.99 -13.87
CA LYS A 85 18.70 7.66 -13.76
C LYS A 85 18.85 6.90 -15.09
N GLY A 86 18.78 7.58 -16.25
CA GLY A 86 19.03 6.96 -17.56
C GLY A 86 17.95 5.98 -18.06
N GLY A 87 16.83 5.85 -17.36
CA GLY A 87 15.73 4.98 -17.73
C GLY A 87 14.84 5.59 -18.82
N ARG A 88 15.27 5.55 -20.09
CA ARG A 88 14.36 5.82 -21.21
C ARG A 88 13.17 4.86 -21.14
N PRO A 89 11.91 5.33 -21.22
CA PRO A 89 10.82 4.46 -21.60
C PRO A 89 11.08 3.99 -23.04
N LYS A 90 11.35 2.70 -23.20
CA LYS A 90 11.28 2.02 -24.49
C LYS A 90 9.79 1.98 -24.86
N GLY A 91 9.29 2.99 -25.57
CA GLY A 91 7.87 3.05 -25.94
C GLY A 91 7.41 4.24 -26.79
N ASP A 92 7.88 5.47 -26.54
CA ASP A 92 7.21 6.66 -27.13
C ASP A 92 7.86 7.22 -28.41
N LYS A 93 8.60 6.41 -29.16
CA LYS A 93 9.18 6.83 -30.46
C LYS A 93 8.22 6.73 -31.66
N LYS A 94 7.00 6.19 -31.52
CA LYS A 94 6.07 6.02 -32.66
C LYS A 94 4.91 7.03 -32.78
N ALA A 95 4.67 7.91 -31.80
CA ALA A 95 3.52 8.82 -31.86
C ALA A 95 3.81 10.22 -32.45
N LYS A 96 5.07 10.66 -32.55
CA LYS A 96 5.41 12.04 -33.00
C LYS A 96 5.74 12.20 -34.48
N ALA A 97 5.95 11.12 -35.24
CA ALA A 97 6.32 11.21 -36.66
C ALA A 97 5.11 11.41 -37.60
N VAL A 98 3.90 10.96 -37.22
CA VAL A 98 2.74 10.94 -38.14
C VAL A 98 2.09 12.33 -38.32
N LYS A 99 2.29 13.29 -37.42
CA LYS A 99 1.63 14.62 -37.50
C LYS A 99 2.38 15.69 -38.29
N LYS A 100 3.64 15.49 -38.69
CA LYS A 100 4.45 16.55 -39.34
C LYS A 100 4.42 16.56 -40.87
N VAL A 101 3.83 15.57 -41.55
CA VAL A 101 3.89 15.47 -43.03
C VAL A 101 2.69 16.12 -43.74
N LYS A 102 1.61 16.53 -43.04
CA LYS A 102 0.38 17.08 -43.68
C LYS A 102 0.26 18.61 -43.70
N LYS A 103 1.36 19.37 -43.60
CA LYS A 103 1.35 20.81 -43.86
C LYS A 103 2.43 21.16 -44.87
N THR A 104 2.06 21.21 -46.17
CA THR A 104 2.49 22.24 -47.15
C THR A 104 2.03 21.85 -48.57
N ALA A 105 0.97 22.51 -49.05
CA ALA A 105 0.78 22.94 -50.44
C ALA A 105 -0.49 23.82 -50.52
N THR A 106 -0.29 25.13 -50.52
CA THR A 106 -1.22 26.27 -50.74
C THR A 106 -1.73 26.33 -52.21
N PRO A 107 -2.43 27.38 -52.67
CA PRO A 107 -3.76 27.93 -52.31
C PRO A 107 -4.68 28.07 -53.56
N LYS A 108 -6.01 28.22 -53.47
CA LYS A 108 -6.80 28.82 -54.57
C LYS A 108 -7.98 29.66 -54.06
N LYS A 109 -7.97 30.92 -54.49
CA LYS A 109 -9.10 31.86 -54.51
C LYS A 109 -10.19 31.35 -55.46
N LYS A 110 -11.44 31.40 -55.03
CA LYS A 110 -12.56 32.12 -55.69
C LYS A 110 -13.67 32.27 -54.67
#